data_AF-A0A7S2LQ16-F1
#
_entry.id   AF-A0A7S2LQ16-F1
#
_cell.length_a   1.000
_cell.length_b   1.000
_cell.length_c   1.000
_cell.angle_alpha   90.00
_cell.angle_beta   90.00
_cell.angle_gamma   90.00
#
_symmetry.space_group_name_H-M   'P 1'
#
loop_
_entity.id
_entity.type
_entity.pdbx_description
1 polymer ?
#
loop_
_entity_poly.entity_id
_entity_poly.type
_entity_poly.pdbx_seq_one_letter_code
_entity_poly.pdbx_strand_id
1 'polypeptide(L)'
;AYDSTTTKMPTMPFGADTQAYDQVNTTEGYDRTIDEHPRDLPEARSMPVMVEVTAPATLPGGYSFEATVSGISFDVEVPTGGIEKGQRFSIPMPSSDNITSRASLPVGHWKDGICSCCRFGIFHAWLWMTCCCPLVATSQVQNRLHLNFIGGEIPSSSTSSVLRGQNIAINLVISIVFIIAIHISYSNFIQLSAKEAAIKLAIKLEDPDMPPDDPRLPDIENQRDFAMYAFAMFQFIFILYCFIVYFRTRRAVRRRYVIPEEFCCEDVACICCCRCCTIAQFGDS
;
A
#
# COMPACT_ATOMS: atom_id res chain seq x y z
N ALA A 1 24.26 39.77 -25.09
CA ALA A 1 25.23 38.69 -24.87
C ALA A 1 24.76 37.89 -23.68
N TYR A 2 24.09 36.76 -23.94
CA TYR A 2 23.64 35.82 -22.91
C TYR A 2 24.50 34.58 -23.05
N ASP A 3 25.30 34.32 -22.03
CA ASP A 3 26.24 33.20 -21.98
C ASP A 3 25.49 31.95 -21.50
N SER A 4 25.44 30.92 -22.35
CA SER A 4 24.71 29.67 -22.09
C SER A 4 25.70 28.55 -21.85
N THR A 5 26.12 28.40 -20.60
CA THR A 5 27.00 27.32 -20.16
C THR A 5 26.20 26.02 -20.08
N THR A 6 26.35 25.20 -21.11
CA THR A 6 25.78 23.85 -21.20
C THR A 6 26.67 22.88 -20.42
N THR A 7 26.24 22.49 -19.22
CA THR A 7 26.91 21.45 -18.42
C THR A 7 26.54 20.07 -18.97
N LYS A 8 27.49 19.43 -19.66
CA LYS A 8 27.41 18.01 -20.07
C LYS A 8 27.47 17.12 -18.83
N MET A 9 26.47 16.26 -18.63
CA MET A 9 26.55 15.16 -17.67
C MET A 9 27.37 13.99 -18.23
N PRO A 10 28.08 13.23 -17.38
CA PRO A 10 28.85 12.06 -17.80
C PRO A 10 27.93 10.86 -18.02
N THR A 11 28.07 10.24 -19.19
CA THR A 11 27.55 8.90 -19.51
C THR A 11 28.28 7.84 -18.68
N MET A 12 27.54 7.07 -17.88
CA MET A 12 28.05 5.85 -17.24
C MET A 12 27.87 4.64 -18.17
N PRO A 13 28.85 3.72 -18.24
CA PRO A 13 28.74 2.53 -19.07
C PRO A 13 27.83 1.49 -18.40
N PHE A 14 26.83 1.02 -19.15
CA PHE A 14 26.04 -0.16 -18.83
C PHE A 14 26.93 -1.40 -19.01
N GLY A 15 27.36 -2.00 -17.89
CA GLY A 15 27.92 -3.34 -17.84
C GLY A 15 26.79 -4.36 -17.89
N ALA A 16 26.74 -5.13 -18.96
CA ALA A 16 25.89 -6.31 -19.09
C ALA A 16 26.65 -7.50 -18.49
N ASP A 17 26.19 -8.01 -17.35
CA ASP A 17 26.57 -9.33 -16.87
C ASP A 17 25.31 -10.19 -16.70
N THR A 18 25.12 -11.04 -17.70
CA THR A 18 24.15 -12.14 -17.72
C THR A 18 24.81 -13.29 -16.98
N GLN A 19 24.36 -13.62 -15.76
CA GLN A 19 24.75 -14.88 -15.13
C GLN A 19 23.64 -15.91 -15.32
N ALA A 20 24.03 -16.96 -16.05
CA ALA A 20 23.29 -18.17 -16.29
C ALA A 20 23.07 -18.92 -14.97
N TYR A 21 21.84 -19.40 -14.75
CA TYR A 21 21.55 -20.39 -13.73
C TYR A 21 21.99 -21.76 -14.25
N ASP A 22 23.05 -22.31 -13.66
CA ASP A 22 23.45 -23.70 -13.87
C ASP A 22 22.44 -24.66 -13.25
N GLN A 23 21.96 -25.58 -14.07
CA GLN A 23 21.14 -26.72 -13.66
C GLN A 23 21.99 -27.73 -12.90
N VAL A 24 21.66 -27.96 -11.63
CA VAL A 24 22.24 -29.05 -10.84
C VAL A 24 21.52 -30.35 -11.18
N ASN A 25 22.26 -31.23 -11.88
CA ASN A 25 21.90 -32.62 -12.14
C ASN A 25 21.93 -33.44 -10.84
N THR A 26 20.80 -34.07 -10.54
CA THR A 26 20.70 -35.20 -9.61
C THR A 26 21.33 -36.44 -10.25
N THR A 27 22.34 -37.01 -9.59
CA THR A 27 22.74 -38.40 -9.84
C THR A 27 22.88 -39.13 -8.52
N GLU A 28 22.17 -40.26 -8.47
CA GLU A 28 22.12 -41.25 -7.41
C GLU A 28 23.50 -41.83 -7.10
N GLY A 29 23.72 -42.13 -5.83
CA GLY A 29 24.92 -42.81 -5.35
C GLY A 29 24.71 -43.29 -3.92
N TYR A 30 23.93 -44.36 -3.77
CA TYR A 30 23.79 -45.10 -2.52
C TYR A 30 25.05 -45.94 -2.31
N ASP A 31 25.98 -45.45 -1.50
CA ASP A 31 27.06 -46.27 -0.95
C ASP A 31 26.93 -46.35 0.56
N ARG A 32 26.92 -47.59 1.05
CA ARG A 32 26.54 -47.99 2.39
C ARG A 32 27.82 -48.39 3.11
N THR A 33 28.60 -47.40 3.56
CA THR A 33 29.75 -47.63 4.44
C THR A 33 29.45 -47.16 5.85
N ILE A 34 29.51 -48.13 6.74
CA ILE A 34 29.48 -48.05 8.20
C ILE A 34 30.66 -47.17 8.62
N ASP A 35 30.38 -45.98 9.17
CA ASP A 35 31.41 -45.16 9.82
C ASP A 35 30.98 -44.80 11.24
N GLU A 36 31.95 -44.97 12.12
CA GLU A 36 31.88 -44.96 13.56
C GLU A 36 31.38 -43.60 14.08
N HIS A 37 30.40 -43.66 14.98
CA HIS A 37 29.85 -42.52 15.71
C HIS A 37 30.98 -41.74 16.42
N PRO A 38 31.33 -40.52 15.98
CA PRO A 38 32.33 -39.70 16.65
C PRO A 38 31.80 -39.34 18.04
N ARG A 39 32.55 -39.69 19.07
CA ARG A 39 32.25 -39.35 20.47
C ARG A 39 31.93 -37.86 20.57
N ASP A 40 30.75 -37.56 21.12
CA ASP A 40 30.26 -36.22 21.46
C ASP A 40 31.36 -35.38 22.11
N LEU A 41 32.00 -34.53 21.31
CA LEU A 41 32.80 -33.43 21.83
C LEU A 41 31.81 -32.49 22.52
N PRO A 42 32.06 -32.05 23.77
CA PRO A 42 31.16 -31.17 24.49
C PRO A 42 30.90 -29.92 23.64
N GLU A 43 29.66 -29.79 23.17
CA GLU A 43 29.18 -28.68 22.37
C GLU A 43 29.54 -27.39 23.12
N ALA A 44 30.45 -26.61 22.56
CA ALA A 44 30.96 -25.40 23.18
C ALA A 44 29.79 -24.44 23.35
N ARG A 45 29.27 -24.32 24.59
CA ARG A 45 28.16 -23.44 24.94
C ARG A 45 28.54 -22.00 24.57
N SER A 46 28.06 -21.50 23.44
CA SER A 46 28.22 -20.09 23.09
C SER A 46 27.49 -19.27 24.14
N MET A 47 28.20 -18.38 24.84
CA MET A 47 27.53 -17.51 25.80
C MET A 47 26.51 -16.62 25.07
N PRO A 48 25.31 -16.42 25.61
CA PRO A 48 24.30 -15.56 24.99
C PRO A 48 24.85 -14.14 24.84
N VAL A 49 24.65 -13.56 23.66
CA VAL A 49 25.01 -12.16 23.40
C VAL A 49 24.08 -11.28 24.23
N MET A 50 24.63 -10.47 25.13
CA MET A 50 23.83 -9.57 25.98
C MET A 50 23.66 -8.22 25.29
N VAL A 51 22.46 -7.64 25.38
CA VAL A 51 22.15 -6.32 24.85
C VAL A 51 21.68 -5.40 25.96
N GLU A 52 22.17 -4.16 25.96
CA GLU A 52 21.77 -3.12 26.90
C GLU A 52 20.56 -2.36 26.36
N VAL A 53 19.47 -2.31 27.15
CA VAL A 53 18.23 -1.61 26.82
C VAL A 53 17.98 -0.51 27.84
N THR A 54 17.50 0.65 27.38
CA THR A 54 17.14 1.79 28.26
C THR A 54 15.62 1.82 28.47
N ALA A 55 15.18 1.83 29.72
CA ALA A 55 13.76 1.82 30.08
C ALA A 55 13.05 3.12 29.65
N PRO A 56 11.93 3.05 28.91
CA PRO A 56 11.21 4.24 28.46
C PRO A 56 10.42 4.94 29.59
N ALA A 57 10.05 4.19 30.62
CA ALA A 57 9.28 4.63 31.77
C ALA A 57 9.61 3.77 33.00
N THR A 58 9.13 4.17 34.18
CA THR A 58 9.20 3.34 35.37
C THR A 58 8.16 2.22 35.25
N LEU A 59 8.61 0.96 35.23
CA LEU A 59 7.78 -0.22 34.97
C LEU A 59 7.91 -1.23 36.10
N PRO A 60 6.81 -1.87 36.55
CA PRO A 60 6.88 -2.93 37.55
C PRO A 60 7.52 -4.21 36.98
N GLY A 61 8.10 -5.04 37.84
CA GLY A 61 8.67 -6.33 37.44
C GLY A 61 7.63 -7.26 36.81
N GLY A 62 8.04 -8.05 35.81
CA GLY A 62 7.17 -8.94 35.03
C GLY A 62 6.38 -8.25 33.92
N TYR A 63 6.46 -6.92 33.79
CA TYR A 63 5.91 -6.22 32.63
C TYR A 63 6.74 -6.54 31.38
N SER A 64 6.14 -6.57 30.19
CA SER A 64 6.88 -6.76 28.93
C SER A 64 6.70 -5.57 27.99
N PHE A 65 7.78 -5.13 27.33
CA PHE A 65 7.74 -4.06 26.33
C PHE A 65 8.62 -4.36 25.13
N GLU A 66 8.30 -3.79 23.97
CA GLU A 66 9.05 -3.99 22.73
C GLU A 66 10.32 -3.12 22.74
N ALA A 67 11.49 -3.74 22.53
CA ALA A 67 12.75 -3.05 22.32
C ALA A 67 13.28 -3.33 20.91
N THR A 68 13.81 -2.30 20.25
CA THR A 68 14.40 -2.44 18.91
C THR A 68 15.91 -2.25 18.98
N VAL A 69 16.66 -3.27 18.55
CA VAL A 69 18.14 -3.25 18.51
C VAL A 69 18.55 -3.65 17.11
N SER A 70 19.33 -2.80 16.44
CA SER A 70 19.77 -3.04 15.06
C SER A 70 18.61 -3.33 14.08
N GLY A 71 17.45 -2.70 14.30
CA GLY A 71 16.24 -2.88 13.47
C GLY A 71 15.42 -4.14 13.79
N ILE A 72 15.87 -4.97 14.74
CA ILE A 72 15.14 -6.14 15.21
C ILE A 72 14.37 -5.76 16.46
N SER A 73 13.04 -5.86 16.41
CA SER A 73 12.18 -5.70 17.57
C SER A 73 12.00 -7.03 18.30
N PHE A 74 12.12 -7.03 19.62
CA PHE A 74 11.82 -8.17 20.47
C PHE A 74 11.17 -7.72 21.79
N ASP A 75 10.35 -8.60 22.37
CA ASP A 75 9.69 -8.32 23.64
C ASP A 75 10.67 -8.56 24.80
N VAL A 76 10.81 -7.56 25.66
CA VAL A 76 11.71 -7.55 26.82
C VAL A 76 10.87 -7.60 28.08
N GLU A 77 11.09 -8.62 28.92
CA GLU A 77 10.48 -8.71 30.23
C GLU A 77 11.29 -7.93 31.27
N VAL A 78 10.60 -7.10 32.06
CA VAL A 78 11.17 -6.28 33.12
C VAL A 78 11.56 -7.19 34.29
N PRO A 79 12.81 -7.10 34.79
CA PRO A 79 13.28 -7.96 35.88
C PRO A 79 12.47 -7.78 37.18
N THR A 80 12.50 -8.81 38.02
CA THR A 80 11.90 -8.77 39.36
C THR A 80 12.46 -7.59 40.15
N GLY A 81 11.57 -6.74 40.68
CA GLY A 81 11.92 -5.48 41.34
C GLY A 81 11.56 -4.23 40.53
N GLY A 82 11.24 -4.39 39.23
CA GLY A 82 10.92 -3.28 38.36
C GLY A 82 12.15 -2.51 37.88
N ILE A 83 11.92 -1.51 37.04
CA ILE A 83 12.94 -0.61 36.50
C ILE A 83 12.44 0.82 36.54
N GLU A 84 13.35 1.77 36.74
CA GLU A 84 13.05 3.21 36.69
C GLU A 84 13.21 3.76 35.27
N LYS A 85 12.46 4.82 34.93
CA LYS A 85 12.61 5.52 33.65
C LYS A 85 14.07 5.94 33.40
N GLY A 86 14.62 5.55 32.25
CA GLY A 86 15.99 5.84 31.85
C GLY A 86 17.04 4.89 32.43
N GLN A 87 16.65 3.96 33.30
CA GLN A 87 17.54 2.92 33.79
C GLN A 87 17.96 2.00 32.64
N ARG A 88 19.26 1.66 32.61
CA ARG A 88 19.80 0.69 31.66
C ARG A 88 19.90 -0.68 32.32
N PHE A 89 19.55 -1.72 31.58
CA PHE A 89 19.70 -3.09 32.03
C PHE A 89 20.06 -3.99 30.86
N SER A 90 20.77 -5.08 31.15
CA SER A 90 21.24 -6.03 30.15
C SER A 90 20.34 -7.25 30.12
N ILE A 91 19.97 -7.67 28.92
CA ILE A 91 19.17 -8.86 28.68
C ILE A 91 19.84 -9.72 27.61
N PRO A 92 19.71 -11.05 27.68
CA PRO A 92 20.19 -11.91 26.61
C PRO A 92 19.39 -11.60 25.34
N MET A 93 20.09 -11.33 24.24
CA MET A 93 19.48 -11.26 22.93
C MET A 93 18.87 -12.63 22.63
N PRO A 94 17.59 -12.71 22.26
CA PRO A 94 17.00 -13.99 21.88
C PRO A 94 17.84 -14.58 20.74
N SER A 95 18.30 -15.82 20.91
CA SER A 95 18.95 -16.58 19.84
C SER A 95 18.05 -16.52 18.60
N SER A 96 18.64 -16.46 17.40
CA SER A 96 17.91 -16.46 16.12
C SER A 96 16.77 -17.50 16.07
N ASP A 97 16.96 -18.62 16.75
CA ASP A 97 16.07 -19.77 16.75
C ASP A 97 14.87 -19.61 17.72
N ASN A 98 15.01 -18.75 18.73
CA ASN A 98 14.01 -18.46 19.77
C ASN A 98 13.39 -17.06 19.64
N ILE A 99 13.77 -16.28 18.62
CA ILE A 99 12.90 -15.23 18.11
C ILE A 99 11.69 -15.97 17.57
N THR A 100 10.71 -16.23 18.44
CA THR A 100 9.40 -16.69 18.05
C THR A 100 8.97 -15.71 16.99
N SER A 101 9.03 -16.17 15.76
CA SER A 101 8.66 -15.42 14.58
C SER A 101 7.20 -15.06 14.75
N ARG A 102 6.92 -13.93 15.42
CA ARG A 102 5.86 -13.02 14.98
C ARG A 102 6.19 -12.82 13.52
N ALA A 103 5.57 -13.68 12.69
CA ALA A 103 6.00 -14.07 11.35
C ALA A 103 6.93 -13.02 10.77
N SER A 104 8.24 -13.28 10.77
CA SER A 104 9.27 -12.34 10.37
C SER A 104 8.76 -11.62 9.13
N LEU A 105 8.28 -10.39 9.33
CA LEU A 105 7.56 -9.70 8.26
C LEU A 105 8.59 -9.61 7.14
N PRO A 106 8.31 -10.19 5.97
CA PRO A 106 9.29 -10.32 4.93
C PRO A 106 9.87 -8.93 4.62
N VAL A 107 11.10 -8.69 5.06
CA VAL A 107 11.80 -7.46 4.76
C VAL A 107 12.39 -7.64 3.37
N GLY A 108 12.30 -6.60 2.55
CA GLY A 108 12.89 -6.60 1.21
C GLY A 108 12.04 -7.25 0.10
N HIS A 109 10.85 -7.77 0.40
CA HIS A 109 9.94 -8.26 -0.65
C HIS A 109 8.47 -8.14 -0.25
N TRP A 110 7.60 -8.08 -1.25
CA TRP A 110 6.16 -8.17 -1.02
C TRP A 110 5.78 -9.58 -0.59
N LYS A 111 4.91 -9.71 0.43
CA LYS A 111 4.40 -11.01 0.90
C LYS A 111 3.65 -11.77 -0.21
N ASP A 112 2.91 -11.05 -1.04
CA ASP A 112 2.15 -11.59 -2.16
C ASP A 112 2.59 -10.92 -3.48
N GLY A 113 2.49 -11.64 -4.58
CA GLY A 113 2.74 -11.11 -5.93
C GLY A 113 1.62 -10.17 -6.41
N ILE A 114 1.91 -9.37 -7.44
CA ILE A 114 0.97 -8.37 -8.00
C ILE A 114 -0.33 -9.00 -8.52
N CYS A 115 -0.36 -10.28 -8.90
CA CYS A 115 -1.58 -10.96 -9.36
C CYS A 115 -2.14 -11.98 -8.36
N SER A 116 -1.67 -11.97 -7.11
CA SER A 116 -2.10 -12.93 -6.07
C SER A 116 -3.43 -12.56 -5.41
N CYS A 117 -4.15 -11.53 -5.88
CA CYS A 117 -5.41 -11.08 -5.28
C CYS A 117 -6.51 -12.15 -5.27
N CYS A 118 -6.46 -13.11 -6.20
CA CYS A 118 -7.39 -14.23 -6.29
C CYS A 118 -6.90 -15.49 -5.54
N ARG A 119 -5.78 -15.44 -4.81
CA ARG A 119 -5.20 -16.60 -4.11
C ARG A 119 -6.18 -17.24 -3.11
N PHE A 120 -6.99 -16.42 -2.45
CA PHE A 120 -8.01 -16.87 -1.48
C PHE A 120 -9.41 -17.06 -2.12
N GLY A 121 -9.51 -16.99 -3.45
CA GLY A 121 -10.76 -17.09 -4.20
C GLY A 121 -11.50 -15.77 -4.39
N ILE A 122 -12.41 -15.74 -5.37
CA ILE A 122 -13.18 -14.52 -5.74
C ILE A 122 -14.19 -14.07 -4.68
N PHE A 123 -14.53 -14.94 -3.73
CA PHE A 123 -15.48 -14.66 -2.65
C PHE A 123 -14.78 -14.23 -1.35
N HIS A 124 -13.47 -14.07 -1.35
CA HIS A 124 -12.76 -13.60 -0.17
C HIS A 124 -13.13 -12.15 0.14
N ALA A 125 -13.48 -11.86 1.40
CA ALA A 125 -13.96 -10.54 1.83
C ALA A 125 -12.97 -9.40 1.49
N TRP A 126 -11.67 -9.69 1.55
CA TRP A 126 -10.62 -8.73 1.21
C TRP A 126 -10.61 -8.34 -0.27
N LEU A 127 -10.91 -9.29 -1.19
CA LEU A 127 -11.01 -8.98 -2.61
C LEU A 127 -12.18 -8.01 -2.87
N TRP A 128 -13.34 -8.28 -2.26
CA TRP A 128 -14.50 -7.39 -2.37
C TRP A 128 -14.24 -6.02 -1.76
N MET A 129 -13.57 -5.96 -0.62
CA MET A 129 -13.18 -4.67 -0.01
C MET A 129 -12.22 -3.88 -0.90
N THR A 130 -11.24 -4.53 -1.53
CA THR A 130 -10.28 -3.84 -2.42
C THR A 130 -10.86 -3.50 -3.80
N CYS A 131 -11.87 -4.23 -4.29
CA CYS A 131 -12.57 -3.93 -5.54
C CYS A 131 -13.66 -2.85 -5.36
N CYS A 132 -14.50 -2.97 -4.33
CA CYS A 132 -15.67 -2.12 -4.14
C CYS A 132 -15.40 -0.92 -3.21
N CYS A 133 -14.49 -1.07 -2.24
CA CYS A 133 -14.21 -0.06 -1.22
C CYS A 133 -12.69 0.22 -1.09
N PRO A 134 -11.96 0.48 -2.19
CA PRO A 134 -10.49 0.52 -2.18
C PRO A 134 -9.92 1.59 -1.24
N LEU A 135 -10.60 2.73 -1.10
CA LEU A 135 -10.19 3.79 -0.17
C LEU A 135 -10.34 3.37 1.30
N VAL A 136 -11.38 2.60 1.65
CA VAL A 136 -11.55 2.08 3.01
C VAL A 136 -10.48 1.04 3.34
N ALA A 137 -10.20 0.11 2.41
CA ALA A 137 -9.12 -0.86 2.57
C ALA A 137 -7.76 -0.16 2.72
N THR A 138 -7.51 0.88 1.92
CA THR A 138 -6.28 1.67 2.04
C THR A 138 -6.21 2.43 3.36
N SER A 139 -7.32 3.00 3.86
CA SER A 139 -7.35 3.66 5.18
C SER A 139 -7.02 2.71 6.33
N GLN A 140 -7.45 1.45 6.25
CA GLN A 140 -7.10 0.45 7.26
C GLN A 140 -5.59 0.20 7.29
N VAL A 141 -4.94 0.15 6.12
CA VAL A 141 -3.47 0.04 6.00
C VAL A 141 -2.81 1.29 6.56
N GLN A 142 -3.27 2.48 6.16
CA GLN A 142 -2.73 3.76 6.65
C GLN A 142 -2.78 3.85 8.17
N ASN A 143 -3.86 3.41 8.80
CA ASN A 143 -4.00 3.40 10.27
C ASN A 143 -2.98 2.49 10.95
N ARG A 144 -2.73 1.29 10.39
CA ARG A 144 -1.72 0.35 10.91
C ARG A 144 -0.31 0.91 10.76
N LEU A 145 -0.05 1.63 9.67
CA LEU A 145 1.25 2.25 9.38
C LEU A 145 1.44 3.64 10.01
N HIS A 146 0.48 4.12 10.80
CA HIS A 146 0.50 5.47 11.38
C HIS A 146 0.70 6.58 10.34
N LEU A 147 0.05 6.42 9.19
CA LEU A 147 -0.03 7.43 8.14
C LEU A 147 -1.27 8.29 8.33
N ASN A 148 -1.28 9.49 7.79
CA ASN A 148 -2.48 10.31 7.63
C ASN A 148 -3.31 9.84 6.41
N PHE A 149 -4.47 10.45 6.20
CA PHE A 149 -5.42 10.04 5.14
C PHE A 149 -4.87 10.18 3.71
N ILE A 150 -3.80 10.98 3.50
CA ILE A 150 -3.09 11.16 2.22
C ILE A 150 -1.87 10.20 2.12
N GLY A 151 -1.58 9.40 3.15
CA GLY A 151 -0.42 8.49 3.18
C GLY A 151 0.90 9.17 3.58
N GLY A 152 0.87 10.33 4.25
CA GLY A 152 2.04 10.93 4.89
C GLY A 152 2.26 10.40 6.32
N GLU A 153 3.50 10.27 6.75
CA GLU A 153 3.84 9.79 8.10
C GLU A 153 3.40 10.80 9.18
N ILE A 154 2.80 10.30 10.26
CA ILE A 154 2.44 11.11 11.43
C ILE A 154 3.60 11.02 12.43
N PRO A 155 4.17 12.16 12.90
CA PRO A 155 5.22 12.15 13.92
C PRO A 155 4.75 11.44 15.20
N SER A 156 5.61 10.56 15.73
CA SER A 156 5.31 9.74 16.92
C SER A 156 4.91 10.56 18.14
N SER A 157 5.44 11.78 18.29
CA SER A 157 5.13 12.71 19.39
C SER A 157 3.70 13.23 19.40
N SER A 158 2.95 13.10 18.30
CA SER A 158 1.58 13.64 18.15
C SER A 158 0.50 12.56 18.15
N THR A 159 0.86 11.29 18.43
CA THR A 159 -0.03 10.15 18.27
C THR A 159 -1.00 10.03 19.45
N SER A 160 -2.04 10.86 19.50
CA SER A 160 -3.18 10.58 20.37
C SER A 160 -3.97 9.39 19.83
N SER A 161 -4.50 8.54 20.72
CA SER A 161 -5.35 7.39 20.36
C SER A 161 -6.57 7.78 19.51
N VAL A 162 -7.00 9.03 19.61
CA VAL A 162 -8.10 9.64 18.84
C VAL A 162 -7.81 9.63 17.32
N LEU A 163 -6.54 9.66 16.90
CA LEU A 163 -6.19 9.67 15.48
C LEU A 163 -6.38 8.31 14.79
N ARG A 164 -6.40 7.18 15.54
CA ARG A 164 -6.40 5.81 14.96
C ARG A 164 -7.66 5.42 14.17
N GLY A 165 -8.72 6.22 14.19
CA GLY A 165 -9.94 6.00 13.39
C GLY A 165 -10.21 7.05 12.32
N GLN A 166 -9.52 8.20 12.36
CA GLN A 166 -9.89 9.36 11.56
C GLN A 166 -9.69 9.15 10.07
N ASN A 167 -8.65 8.42 9.64
CA ASN A 167 -8.40 8.20 8.21
C ASN A 167 -9.50 7.37 7.53
N ILE A 168 -10.09 6.40 8.25
CA ILE A 168 -11.22 5.61 7.70
C ILE A 168 -12.43 6.52 7.54
N ALA A 169 -12.77 7.30 8.56
CA ALA A 169 -13.89 8.23 8.51
C ALA A 169 -13.72 9.29 7.40
N ILE A 170 -12.55 9.92 7.30
CA ILE A 170 -12.25 10.94 6.29
C ILE A 170 -12.35 10.36 4.88
N ASN A 171 -11.67 9.26 4.59
CA ASN A 171 -11.69 8.67 3.25
C ASN A 171 -13.07 8.10 2.90
N LEU A 172 -13.84 7.61 3.88
CA LEU A 172 -15.23 7.20 3.69
C LEU A 172 -16.11 8.40 3.32
N VAL A 173 -16.01 9.52 4.05
CA VAL A 173 -16.76 10.76 3.74
C VAL A 173 -16.39 11.27 2.35
N ILE A 174 -15.10 11.33 2.01
CA ILE A 174 -14.64 11.73 0.68
C ILE A 174 -15.24 10.81 -0.38
N SER A 175 -15.19 9.49 -0.19
CA SER A 175 -15.77 8.52 -1.12
C SER A 175 -17.27 8.74 -1.32
N ILE A 176 -18.03 8.94 -0.24
CA ILE A 176 -19.47 9.19 -0.29
C ILE A 176 -19.78 10.47 -1.06
N VAL A 177 -19.06 11.57 -0.78
CA VAL A 177 -19.25 12.85 -1.46
C VAL A 177 -19.01 12.72 -2.97
N PHE A 178 -17.93 12.04 -3.37
CA PHE A 178 -17.65 11.82 -4.80
C PHE A 178 -18.69 10.92 -5.47
N ILE A 179 -19.13 9.84 -4.81
CA ILE A 179 -20.19 8.96 -5.33
C ILE A 179 -21.48 9.75 -5.56
N ILE A 180 -21.89 10.58 -4.60
CA ILE A 180 -23.07 11.42 -4.71
C ILE A 180 -22.91 12.44 -5.85
N ALA A 181 -21.77 13.12 -5.94
CA ALA A 181 -21.50 14.09 -7.00
C ALA A 181 -21.55 13.45 -8.40
N ILE A 182 -20.87 12.31 -8.58
CA ILE A 182 -20.88 11.54 -9.83
C ILE A 182 -22.30 11.10 -10.18
N HIS A 183 -23.08 10.61 -9.20
CA HIS A 183 -24.45 10.18 -9.41
C HIS A 183 -25.37 11.33 -9.83
N ILE A 184 -25.25 12.50 -9.19
CA ILE A 184 -26.01 13.71 -9.56
C ILE A 184 -25.65 14.14 -10.99
N SER A 185 -24.36 14.23 -11.32
CA SER A 185 -23.90 14.61 -12.66
C SER A 185 -24.37 13.63 -13.73
N TYR A 186 -24.28 12.32 -13.47
CA TYR A 186 -24.77 11.28 -14.37
C TYR A 186 -26.28 11.35 -14.56
N SER A 187 -27.04 11.52 -13.48
CA SER A 187 -28.50 11.66 -13.55
C SER A 187 -28.92 12.88 -14.36
N ASN A 188 -28.23 14.01 -14.20
CA ASN A 188 -28.46 15.22 -15.01
C ASN A 188 -28.18 14.96 -16.49
N PHE A 189 -27.08 14.27 -16.81
CA PHE A 189 -26.75 13.90 -18.20
C PHE A 189 -27.85 13.02 -18.83
N ILE A 190 -28.34 12.00 -18.11
CA ILE A 190 -29.42 11.13 -18.60
C ILE A 190 -30.72 11.91 -18.80
N GLN A 191 -31.08 12.79 -17.86
CA GLN A 191 -32.28 13.62 -17.98
C GLN A 191 -32.21 14.58 -19.17
N LEU A 192 -31.07 15.22 -19.41
CA LEU A 192 -30.86 16.12 -20.55
C LEU A 192 -30.91 15.36 -21.88
N SER A 193 -30.27 14.19 -21.94
CA SER A 193 -30.32 13.30 -23.12
C SER A 193 -31.75 12.85 -23.44
N ALA A 194 -32.54 12.50 -22.42
CA ALA A 194 -33.94 12.14 -22.59
C ALA A 194 -34.80 13.32 -23.06
N LYS A 195 -34.58 14.53 -22.49
CA LYS A 195 -35.27 15.76 -22.91
C LYS A 195 -34.98 16.12 -24.36
N GLU A 196 -33.71 16.02 -24.77
CA GLU A 196 -33.31 16.27 -26.16
C GLU A 196 -34.01 15.31 -27.12
N ALA A 197 -34.03 14.01 -26.82
CA ALA A 197 -34.71 13.01 -27.64
C ALA A 197 -36.22 13.27 -27.72
N ALA A 198 -36.84 13.65 -26.60
CA ALA A 198 -38.27 13.97 -26.55
C ALA A 198 -38.61 15.22 -27.38
N ILE A 199 -37.78 16.27 -27.33
CA ILE A 199 -37.99 17.49 -28.11
C ILE A 199 -37.78 17.24 -29.60
N LYS A 200 -36.73 16.51 -29.98
CA LYS A 200 -36.49 16.10 -31.37
C LYS A 200 -37.65 15.28 -31.94
N LEU A 201 -38.21 14.38 -31.12
CA LEU A 201 -39.40 13.62 -31.51
C LEU A 201 -40.64 14.50 -31.64
N ALA A 202 -40.89 15.38 -30.68
CA ALA A 202 -42.05 16.28 -30.69
C ALA A 202 -42.04 17.19 -31.91
N ILE A 203 -40.89 17.77 -32.24
CA ILE A 203 -40.72 18.63 -33.43
C ILE A 203 -40.93 17.86 -34.72
N LYS A 204 -40.35 16.66 -34.83
CA LYS A 204 -40.55 15.78 -35.99
C LYS A 204 -42.02 15.40 -36.22
N LEU A 205 -42.82 15.35 -35.16
CA LEU A 205 -44.27 15.09 -35.23
C LEU A 205 -45.07 16.34 -35.63
N GLU A 206 -44.64 17.53 -35.23
CA GLU A 206 -45.32 18.80 -35.52
C GLU A 206 -45.01 19.31 -36.94
N ASP A 207 -43.75 19.24 -37.35
CA ASP A 207 -43.27 19.67 -38.66
C ASP A 207 -42.19 18.71 -39.18
N PRO A 208 -42.57 17.73 -40.04
CA PRO A 208 -41.64 16.74 -40.58
C PRO A 208 -40.54 17.34 -41.45
N ASP A 209 -40.77 18.52 -42.02
CA ASP A 209 -39.86 19.21 -42.93
C ASP A 209 -39.01 20.28 -42.20
N MET A 210 -39.13 20.40 -40.87
CA MET A 210 -38.34 21.36 -40.08
C MET A 210 -36.84 21.06 -40.19
N PRO A 211 -35.99 22.06 -40.54
CA PRO A 211 -34.55 21.87 -40.59
C PRO A 211 -33.98 21.58 -39.19
N PRO A 212 -32.96 20.72 -39.08
CA PRO A 212 -32.40 20.29 -37.78
C PRO A 212 -31.75 21.41 -36.97
N ASP A 213 -31.37 22.51 -37.60
CA ASP A 213 -30.64 23.64 -37.00
C ASP A 213 -31.54 24.86 -36.72
N ASP A 214 -32.84 24.65 -36.40
CA ASP A 214 -33.75 25.77 -36.12
C ASP A 214 -33.29 26.55 -34.86
N PRO A 215 -32.97 27.85 -34.96
CA PRO A 215 -32.47 28.65 -33.84
C PRO A 215 -33.49 28.87 -32.71
N ARG A 216 -34.75 28.48 -32.89
CA ARG A 216 -35.79 28.50 -31.84
C ARG A 216 -35.66 27.31 -30.88
N LEU A 217 -34.88 26.30 -31.24
CA LEU A 217 -34.63 25.15 -30.37
C LEU A 217 -33.89 25.59 -29.10
N PRO A 218 -34.33 25.15 -27.91
CA PRO A 218 -33.57 25.38 -26.69
C PRO A 218 -32.18 24.74 -26.84
N ASP A 219 -31.16 25.44 -26.35
CA ASP A 219 -29.76 25.02 -26.38
C ASP A 219 -29.46 23.87 -25.40
N ILE A 220 -30.11 22.74 -25.63
CA ILE A 220 -30.03 21.53 -24.82
C ILE A 220 -28.74 20.78 -25.08
N GLU A 221 -28.19 20.90 -26.30
CA GLU A 221 -26.93 20.28 -26.67
C GLU A 221 -25.78 20.82 -25.81
N ASN A 222 -25.63 22.15 -25.71
CA ASN A 222 -24.58 22.71 -24.85
C ASN A 222 -24.78 22.35 -23.37
N GLN A 223 -26.04 22.28 -22.90
CA GLN A 223 -26.33 21.84 -21.52
C GLN A 223 -25.96 20.39 -21.27
N ARG A 224 -26.27 19.49 -22.21
CA ARG A 224 -25.93 18.06 -22.15
C ARG A 224 -24.41 17.89 -22.14
N ASP A 225 -23.71 18.58 -23.03
CA ASP A 225 -22.27 18.51 -23.15
C ASP A 225 -21.58 19.04 -21.88
N PHE A 226 -22.08 20.15 -21.32
CA PHE A 226 -21.63 20.65 -20.01
C PHE A 226 -21.82 19.60 -18.90
N ALA A 227 -22.97 18.92 -18.84
CA ALA A 227 -23.22 17.87 -17.86
C ALA A 227 -22.26 16.67 -18.02
N MET A 228 -21.96 16.28 -19.26
CA MET A 228 -20.98 15.25 -19.58
C MET A 228 -19.56 15.65 -19.13
N TYR A 229 -19.14 16.89 -19.41
CA TYR A 229 -17.84 17.41 -18.96
C TYR A 229 -17.75 17.48 -17.44
N ALA A 230 -18.81 17.92 -16.76
CA ALA A 230 -18.86 17.93 -15.30
C ALA A 230 -18.71 16.53 -14.71
N PHE A 231 -19.44 15.54 -15.26
CA PHE A 231 -19.30 14.13 -14.87
C PHE A 231 -17.86 13.62 -15.06
N ALA A 232 -17.28 13.84 -16.24
CA ALA A 232 -15.91 13.43 -16.56
C ALA A 232 -14.88 14.10 -15.64
N MET A 233 -15.06 15.38 -15.33
CA MET A 233 -14.21 16.14 -14.43
C MET A 233 -14.25 15.59 -12.99
N PHE A 234 -15.43 15.34 -12.42
CA PHE A 234 -15.54 14.74 -11.08
C PHE A 234 -14.92 13.34 -11.03
N GLN A 235 -15.13 12.52 -12.06
CA GLN A 235 -14.53 11.20 -12.16
C GLN A 235 -13.00 11.30 -12.24
N PHE A 236 -12.46 12.21 -13.05
CA PHE A 236 -11.02 12.44 -13.17
C PHE A 236 -10.40 12.89 -11.86
N ILE A 237 -11.00 13.87 -11.17
CA ILE A 237 -10.53 14.35 -9.86
C ILE A 237 -10.53 13.21 -8.84
N PHE A 238 -11.58 12.39 -8.80
CA PHE A 238 -11.66 11.25 -7.89
C PHE A 238 -10.59 10.19 -8.17
N ILE A 239 -10.37 9.87 -9.46
CA ILE A 239 -9.32 8.93 -9.88
C ILE A 239 -7.94 9.46 -9.50
N LEU A 240 -7.68 10.76 -9.72
CA LEU A 240 -6.42 11.41 -9.35
C LEU A 240 -6.18 11.37 -7.84
N TYR A 241 -7.21 11.69 -7.04
CA TYR A 241 -7.16 11.59 -5.60
C TYR A 241 -6.84 10.16 -5.14
N CYS A 242 -7.56 9.17 -5.66
CA CYS A 242 -7.31 7.75 -5.38
C CYS A 242 -5.86 7.37 -5.74
N PHE A 243 -5.39 7.76 -6.91
CA PHE A 243 -4.02 7.49 -7.36
C PHE A 243 -2.98 8.06 -6.40
N ILE A 244 -3.13 9.32 -5.98
CA ILE A 244 -2.21 9.96 -5.01
C ILE A 244 -2.19 9.19 -3.69
N VAL A 245 -3.37 8.84 -3.16
CA VAL A 245 -3.50 8.09 -1.90
C VAL A 245 -2.84 6.71 -1.99
N TYR A 246 -3.08 5.96 -3.07
CA TYR A 246 -2.47 4.63 -3.26
C TYR A 246 -0.96 4.72 -3.45
N PHE A 247 -0.49 5.66 -4.28
CA PHE A 247 0.93 5.85 -4.54
C PHE A 247 1.70 6.19 -3.27
N ARG A 248 1.19 7.16 -2.48
CA ARG A 248 1.84 7.56 -1.22
C ARG A 248 1.81 6.45 -0.19
N THR A 249 0.69 5.73 -0.07
CA THR A 249 0.57 4.60 0.86
C THR A 249 1.52 3.47 0.47
N ARG A 250 1.58 3.09 -0.81
CA ARG A 250 2.51 2.07 -1.30
C ARG A 250 3.97 2.46 -1.05
N ARG A 251 4.36 3.70 -1.35
CA ARG A 251 5.72 4.20 -1.09
C ARG A 251 6.06 4.22 0.41
N ALA A 252 5.09 4.48 1.28
CA ALA A 252 5.28 4.38 2.72
C ALA A 252 5.50 2.93 3.17
N VAL A 253 4.71 1.98 2.64
CA VAL A 253 4.90 0.55 2.88
C VAL A 253 6.31 0.12 2.45
N ARG A 254 6.72 0.45 1.23
CA ARG A 254 8.06 0.11 0.71
C ARG A 254 9.18 0.63 1.58
N ARG A 255 9.10 1.89 2.02
CA ARG A 255 10.10 2.49 2.92
C ARG A 255 10.11 1.80 4.28
N ARG A 256 8.94 1.42 4.81
CA ARG A 256 8.82 0.74 6.10
C ARG A 256 9.41 -0.66 6.08
N TYR A 257 9.21 -1.41 4.99
CA TYR A 257 9.66 -2.80 4.86
C TYR A 257 10.89 -2.96 3.96
N VAL A 258 11.55 -1.86 3.60
CA VAL A 258 12.79 -1.82 2.79
C VAL A 258 12.65 -2.59 1.46
N ILE A 259 11.49 -2.50 0.81
CA ILE A 259 11.21 -3.23 -0.45
C ILE A 259 11.87 -2.48 -1.63
N PRO A 260 12.82 -3.09 -2.36
CA PRO A 260 13.57 -2.46 -3.45
C PRO A 260 12.74 -2.36 -4.73
N GLU A 261 12.88 -1.27 -5.49
CA GLU A 261 12.15 -1.07 -6.76
C GLU A 261 12.79 -1.97 -7.82
N GLU A 262 12.00 -2.84 -8.45
CA GLU A 262 12.52 -3.73 -9.49
C GLU A 262 12.75 -2.98 -10.81
N PHE A 263 11.92 -1.95 -11.08
CA PHE A 263 12.03 -1.12 -12.27
C PHE A 263 11.47 0.29 -12.04
N CYS A 264 11.88 1.22 -12.92
CA CYS A 264 11.42 2.60 -12.88
C CYS A 264 9.89 2.67 -12.97
N CYS A 265 9.26 3.34 -12.00
CA CYS A 265 7.80 3.52 -11.93
C CYS A 265 6.99 2.24 -11.65
N GLU A 266 7.57 1.20 -11.04
CA GLU A 266 6.86 -0.03 -10.62
C GLU A 266 5.55 0.29 -9.90
N ASP A 267 5.58 1.22 -8.95
CA ASP A 267 4.40 1.61 -8.17
C ASP A 267 3.28 2.20 -9.03
N VAL A 268 3.64 3.01 -10.05
CA VAL A 268 2.66 3.60 -10.99
C VAL A 268 2.06 2.51 -11.86
N ALA A 269 2.89 1.62 -12.41
CA ALA A 269 2.44 0.51 -13.24
C ALA A 269 1.49 -0.42 -12.47
N CYS A 270 1.84 -0.79 -11.23
CA CYS A 270 1.00 -1.63 -10.38
C CYS A 270 -0.39 -1.01 -10.14
N ILE A 271 -0.42 0.27 -9.75
CA ILE A 271 -1.67 0.99 -9.45
C ILE A 271 -2.55 1.11 -10.70
N CYS A 272 -1.94 1.36 -11.87
CA CYS A 272 -2.66 1.50 -13.15
C CYS A 272 -3.13 0.16 -13.73
N CYS A 273 -2.34 -0.91 -13.61
CA CYS A 273 -2.66 -2.22 -14.17
C CYS A 273 -3.65 -3.01 -13.32
N CYS A 274 -3.44 -3.09 -11.99
CA CYS A 274 -4.36 -3.76 -11.08
C CYS A 274 -4.42 -3.05 -9.72
N ARG A 275 -5.38 -2.13 -9.60
CA ARG A 275 -5.62 -1.38 -8.36
C ARG A 275 -5.96 -2.28 -7.18
N CYS A 276 -6.90 -3.21 -7.34
CA CYS A 276 -7.32 -4.08 -6.24
C CYS A 276 -6.17 -4.99 -5.78
N CYS A 277 -5.38 -5.51 -6.71
CA CYS A 277 -4.23 -6.33 -6.37
C CYS A 277 -3.15 -5.53 -5.64
N THR A 278 -2.89 -4.30 -6.08
CA THR A 278 -1.94 -3.40 -5.42
C THR A 278 -2.33 -3.13 -3.97
N ILE A 279 -3.62 -2.86 -3.71
CA ILE A 279 -4.12 -2.64 -2.34
C ILE A 279 -4.06 -3.94 -1.54
N ALA A 280 -4.35 -5.07 -2.17
CA ALA A 280 -4.28 -6.35 -1.50
C ALA A 280 -2.85 -6.68 -1.04
N GLN A 281 -1.85 -6.36 -1.87
CA GLN A 281 -0.44 -6.64 -1.62
C GLN A 281 0.09 -6.01 -0.32
N PHE A 282 -0.35 -4.79 0.02
CA PHE A 282 0.04 -4.11 1.27
C PHE A 282 -1.00 -4.24 2.40
N GLY A 283 -2.12 -4.92 2.14
CA GLY A 283 -3.11 -5.30 3.14
C GLY A 283 -2.59 -6.32 4.15
N ASP A 284 -1.71 -7.18 3.67
CA ASP A 284 -1.28 -8.39 4.36
C ASP A 284 0.14 -8.29 4.95
N SER A 285 0.74 -7.09 4.82
CA SER A 285 2.03 -6.65 5.39
C SER A 285 1.85 -6.04 6.79
#